data_AF-A0A554MDG6-F1
#
_entry.id   AF-A0A554MDG6-F1
#
_cell.length_a   1.000
_cell.length_b   1.000
_cell.length_c   1.000
_cell.angle_alpha   90.00
_cell.angle_beta   90.00
_cell.angle_gamma   90.00
#
_symmetry.space_group_name_H-M   'P 1'
#
loop_
_entity.id
_entity.type
_entity.pdbx_description
1 polymer ?
#
loop_
_entity_poly.entity_id
_entity_poly.type
_entity_poly.pdbx_seq_one_letter_code
_entity_poly.pdbx_strand_id
1 'polypeptide(L)'
;MLYFIYGEDFKKARAKAKDLLNILVTKKPNSNLFKLNGENFEEKIVEEGLGGMGLFENKYIIFLDKIFEKEEIKEFVLDKIKKIVESDNIFILLEEKVDKKTLTKIEKCAQKIQEFSGVIKKEKERAKPFSLTDALGRRDKKSAWAEYQKVLKEGLVPEEIHGILFWQIKTMLLANSSKSGVEADLNPFVFKKAKEFCKNYSENELKKMSSQLVSIYHDMRRGIVEDMSLEIEKFLLDI
;
A
#
# COMPACT_ATOMS: atom_id res chain seq x y z
N MET A 1 -28.55 -11.89 -12.20
CA MET A 1 -27.34 -11.74 -13.06
C MET A 1 -26.11 -11.45 -12.19
N LEU A 2 -24.98 -12.14 -12.41
CA LEU A 2 -23.76 -11.97 -11.60
C LEU A 2 -22.52 -11.64 -12.45
N TYR A 3 -21.90 -10.50 -12.17
CA TYR A 3 -20.59 -10.09 -12.66
C TYR A 3 -19.55 -10.29 -11.57
N PHE A 4 -18.51 -11.07 -11.86
CA PHE A 4 -17.40 -11.27 -10.95
C PHE A 4 -16.12 -10.68 -11.52
N ILE A 5 -15.51 -9.78 -10.77
CA ILE A 5 -14.28 -9.09 -11.14
C ILE A 5 -13.29 -9.35 -10.02
N TYR A 6 -12.18 -10.01 -10.33
CA TYR A 6 -11.15 -10.27 -9.33
C TYR A 6 -9.76 -10.09 -9.91
N GLY A 7 -8.77 -9.82 -9.07
CA GLY A 7 -7.38 -9.83 -9.51
C GLY A 7 -6.43 -9.04 -8.62
N GLU A 8 -5.15 -9.41 -8.67
CA GLU A 8 -4.09 -8.75 -7.92
C GLU A 8 -3.89 -7.29 -8.37
N ASP A 9 -4.14 -6.96 -9.63
CA ASP A 9 -4.15 -5.56 -10.12
C ASP A 9 -5.48 -4.87 -9.72
N PHE A 10 -5.64 -4.66 -8.41
CA PHE A 10 -6.86 -4.11 -7.82
C PHE A 10 -7.22 -2.73 -8.38
N LYS A 11 -6.22 -1.90 -8.72
CA LYS A 11 -6.46 -0.58 -9.34
C LYS A 11 -7.19 -0.71 -10.68
N LYS A 12 -6.74 -1.60 -11.56
CA LYS A 12 -7.41 -1.86 -12.84
C LYS A 12 -8.76 -2.56 -12.66
N ALA A 13 -8.82 -3.56 -11.77
CA ALA A 13 -10.06 -4.26 -11.46
C ALA A 13 -11.15 -3.29 -10.97
N ARG A 14 -10.80 -2.40 -10.04
CA ARG A 14 -11.69 -1.36 -9.51
C ARG A 14 -12.10 -0.34 -10.55
N ALA A 15 -11.17 0.12 -11.40
CA ALA A 15 -11.50 1.02 -12.51
C ALA A 15 -12.53 0.37 -13.44
N LYS A 16 -12.35 -0.91 -13.78
CA LYS A 16 -13.30 -1.63 -14.64
C LYS A 16 -14.65 -1.86 -13.97
N ALA A 17 -14.66 -2.20 -12.69
CA ALA A 17 -15.88 -2.35 -11.91
C ALA A 17 -16.67 -1.02 -11.88
N LYS A 18 -15.98 0.10 -11.70
CA LYS A 18 -16.57 1.44 -11.75
C LYS A 18 -17.11 1.79 -13.14
N ASP A 19 -16.38 1.47 -14.20
CA ASP A 19 -16.85 1.67 -15.58
C ASP A 19 -18.11 0.85 -15.87
N LEU A 20 -18.14 -0.42 -15.44
CA LEU A 20 -19.31 -1.29 -15.59
C LEU A 20 -20.50 -0.74 -14.80
N LEU A 21 -20.28 -0.30 -13.56
CA LEU A 21 -21.30 0.33 -12.73
C LEU A 21 -21.83 1.61 -13.40
N ASN A 22 -20.96 2.47 -13.93
CA ASN A 22 -21.37 3.68 -14.66
C ASN A 22 -22.19 3.35 -15.91
N ILE A 23 -21.78 2.34 -16.69
CA ILE A 23 -22.54 1.91 -17.88
C ILE A 23 -23.93 1.40 -17.47
N LEU A 24 -24.03 0.62 -16.38
CA LEU A 24 -25.29 0.09 -15.90
C LEU A 24 -26.22 1.17 -15.38
N VAL A 25 -25.68 2.13 -14.61
CA VAL A 25 -26.43 3.31 -14.14
C VAL A 25 -26.89 4.18 -15.32
N THR A 26 -26.04 4.43 -16.33
CA THR A 26 -26.44 5.20 -17.51
C THR A 26 -27.53 4.50 -18.33
N LYS A 27 -27.46 3.17 -18.45
CA LYS A 27 -28.50 2.38 -19.15
C LYS A 27 -29.79 2.24 -18.35
N LYS A 28 -29.71 2.38 -17.02
CA LYS A 28 -30.84 2.23 -16.08
C LYS A 28 -30.76 3.30 -14.98
N PRO A 29 -31.04 4.56 -15.33
CA PRO A 29 -30.82 5.70 -14.44
C PRO A 29 -31.75 5.72 -13.23
N ASN A 30 -32.86 4.97 -13.25
CA ASN A 30 -33.84 4.90 -12.17
C ASN A 30 -33.63 3.70 -11.23
N SER A 31 -32.51 2.97 -11.40
CA SER A 31 -32.27 1.73 -10.68
C SER A 31 -31.60 2.05 -9.35
N ASN A 32 -32.09 1.41 -8.29
CA ASN A 32 -31.51 1.57 -6.96
C ASN A 32 -30.15 0.88 -6.89
N LEU A 33 -29.11 1.68 -6.60
CA LEU A 33 -27.72 1.24 -6.49
C LEU A 33 -27.32 1.12 -5.02
N PHE A 34 -27.02 -0.10 -4.59
CA PHE A 34 -26.48 -0.39 -3.26
C PHE A 34 -24.99 -0.73 -3.36
N LYS A 35 -24.15 -0.07 -2.55
CA LYS A 35 -22.71 -0.34 -2.46
C LYS A 35 -22.38 -0.85 -1.06
N LEU A 36 -22.02 -2.12 -0.97
CA LEU A 36 -21.62 -2.77 0.28
C LEU A 36 -20.14 -3.12 0.23
N ASN A 37 -19.46 -2.96 1.35
CA ASN A 37 -18.08 -3.35 1.60
C ASN A 37 -18.00 -4.06 2.96
N GLY A 38 -16.82 -4.51 3.37
CA GLY A 38 -16.65 -5.21 4.65
C GLY A 38 -17.08 -4.40 5.90
N GLU A 39 -17.17 -3.07 5.84
CA GLU A 39 -17.50 -2.20 6.98
C GLU A 39 -18.99 -1.87 7.07
N ASN A 40 -19.66 -1.67 5.92
CA ASN A 40 -21.08 -1.28 5.84
C ASN A 40 -21.99 -2.42 5.33
N PHE A 41 -21.51 -3.66 5.40
CA PHE A 41 -22.27 -4.81 4.93
C PHE A 41 -23.52 -5.02 5.79
N GLU A 42 -24.67 -5.07 5.13
CA GLU A 42 -25.94 -5.44 5.75
C GLU A 42 -26.55 -6.62 5.00
N GLU A 43 -26.78 -7.72 5.72
CA GLU A 43 -27.39 -8.94 5.17
C GLU A 43 -28.76 -8.66 4.53
N LYS A 44 -29.54 -7.75 5.13
CA LYS A 44 -30.87 -7.36 4.66
C LYS A 44 -30.84 -6.78 3.25
N ILE A 45 -29.83 -5.97 2.92
CA ILE A 45 -29.71 -5.36 1.58
C ILE A 45 -29.43 -6.43 0.51
N VAL A 46 -28.64 -7.46 0.86
CA VAL A 46 -28.42 -8.60 -0.04
C VAL A 46 -29.69 -9.43 -0.21
N GLU A 47 -30.44 -9.67 0.87
CA GLU A 47 -31.73 -10.37 0.81
C GLU A 47 -32.79 -9.61 0.01
N GLU A 48 -32.89 -8.30 0.19
CA GLU A 48 -33.70 -7.41 -0.64
C GLU A 48 -33.26 -7.47 -2.09
N GLY A 49 -31.96 -7.54 -2.37
CA GLY A 49 -31.43 -7.73 -3.71
C GLY A 49 -31.78 -9.09 -4.33
N LEU A 50 -32.11 -10.13 -3.55
CA LEU A 50 -32.43 -11.46 -4.07
C LEU A 50 -33.86 -11.59 -4.59
N GLY A 51 -34.82 -10.98 -3.88
CA GLY A 51 -36.25 -11.13 -4.18
C GLY A 51 -37.01 -9.82 -4.32
N GLY A 52 -36.39 -8.70 -3.94
CA GLY A 52 -36.99 -7.39 -4.07
C GLY A 52 -37.01 -6.92 -5.52
N MET A 53 -38.06 -6.17 -5.84
CA MET A 53 -38.16 -5.35 -7.05
C MET A 53 -38.23 -3.88 -6.61
N GLY A 54 -37.62 -2.97 -7.36
CA GLY A 54 -37.76 -1.54 -7.10
C GLY A 54 -39.20 -1.10 -7.40
N LEU A 55 -39.77 -0.25 -6.54
CA LEU A 55 -41.12 0.30 -6.73
C LEU A 55 -41.30 1.06 -8.06
N PHE A 56 -40.21 1.56 -8.63
CA PHE A 56 -40.23 2.40 -9.84
C PHE A 56 -39.43 1.82 -11.02
N GLU A 57 -38.50 0.90 -10.76
CA GLU A 57 -37.76 0.17 -11.79
C GLU A 57 -37.52 -1.27 -11.33
N ASN A 58 -37.75 -2.23 -12.23
CA ASN A 58 -37.86 -3.65 -11.89
C ASN A 58 -36.55 -4.32 -11.45
N LYS A 59 -35.41 -3.61 -11.37
CA LYS A 59 -34.09 -4.24 -11.14
C LYS A 59 -33.18 -3.41 -10.23
N TYR A 60 -32.65 -4.05 -9.20
CA TYR A 60 -31.61 -3.52 -8.31
C TYR A 60 -30.20 -3.73 -8.87
N ILE A 61 -29.28 -2.82 -8.54
CA ILE A 61 -27.84 -3.00 -8.76
C ILE A 61 -27.17 -3.08 -7.40
N ILE A 62 -26.60 -4.24 -7.07
CA ILE A 62 -25.85 -4.47 -5.83
C ILE A 62 -24.36 -4.61 -6.18
N PHE A 63 -23.56 -3.69 -5.66
CA PHE A 63 -22.11 -3.69 -5.79
C PHE A 63 -21.47 -4.09 -4.46
N LEU A 64 -20.69 -5.16 -4.48
CA LEU A 64 -20.02 -5.76 -3.34
C LEU A 64 -18.50 -5.58 -3.53
N ASP A 65 -17.87 -4.72 -2.72
CA ASP A 65 -16.46 -4.34 -2.79
C ASP A 65 -15.68 -4.97 -1.62
N LYS A 66 -14.76 -5.90 -1.91
CA LYS A 66 -13.86 -6.54 -0.92
C LYS A 66 -14.60 -7.17 0.27
N ILE A 67 -15.70 -7.87 0.01
CA ILE A 67 -16.50 -8.48 1.07
C ILE A 67 -15.87 -9.78 1.58
N PHE A 68 -14.95 -10.39 0.83
CA PHE A 68 -14.27 -11.63 1.23
C PHE A 68 -13.15 -11.43 2.26
N GLU A 69 -12.86 -10.19 2.67
CA GLU A 69 -11.93 -9.91 3.78
C GLU A 69 -12.45 -10.45 5.12
N LYS A 70 -13.78 -10.58 5.28
CA LYS A 70 -14.42 -11.19 6.46
C LYS A 70 -14.99 -12.56 6.10
N GLU A 71 -14.55 -13.60 6.79
CA GLU A 71 -14.96 -14.99 6.51
C GLU A 71 -16.48 -15.20 6.66
N GLU A 72 -17.10 -14.57 7.68
CA GLU A 72 -18.55 -14.64 7.94
C GLU A 72 -19.37 -14.14 6.74
N ILE A 73 -19.01 -12.98 6.19
CA ILE A 73 -19.70 -12.36 5.04
C ILE A 73 -19.52 -13.21 3.77
N LYS A 74 -18.31 -13.74 3.59
CA LYS A 74 -17.99 -14.62 2.48
C LYS A 74 -18.85 -15.88 2.48
N GLU A 75 -19.00 -16.54 3.62
CA GLU A 75 -19.84 -17.74 3.74
C GLU A 75 -21.30 -17.44 3.41
N PHE A 76 -21.84 -16.33 3.95
CA PHE A 76 -23.20 -15.88 3.67
C PHE A 76 -23.46 -15.64 2.18
N VAL A 77 -22.56 -14.94 1.49
CA VAL A 77 -22.71 -14.66 0.05
C VAL A 77 -22.56 -15.93 -0.79
N LEU A 78 -21.68 -16.85 -0.40
CA LEU A 78 -21.50 -18.12 -1.10
C LEU A 78 -22.67 -19.08 -0.94
N ASP A 79 -23.35 -19.08 0.22
CA ASP A 79 -24.57 -19.86 0.41
C ASP A 79 -25.69 -19.38 -0.54
N LYS A 80 -25.79 -18.06 -0.72
CA LYS A 80 -26.86 -17.43 -1.51
C LYS A 80 -26.52 -17.26 -3.00
N ILE A 81 -25.34 -17.69 -3.45
CA ILE A 81 -24.87 -17.40 -4.81
C ILE A 81 -25.77 -17.95 -5.93
N LYS A 82 -26.41 -19.10 -5.71
CA LYS A 82 -27.38 -19.67 -6.67
C LYS A 82 -28.59 -18.77 -6.83
N LYS A 83 -29.14 -18.29 -5.71
CA LYS A 83 -30.27 -17.34 -5.69
C LYS A 83 -29.88 -16.01 -6.34
N ILE A 84 -28.65 -15.54 -6.14
CA ILE A 84 -28.12 -14.34 -6.78
C ILE A 84 -28.16 -14.45 -8.31
N VAL A 85 -27.82 -15.62 -8.84
CA VAL A 85 -27.80 -15.86 -10.28
C VAL A 85 -29.20 -15.99 -10.87
N GLU A 86 -30.09 -16.68 -10.16
CA GLU A 86 -31.51 -16.81 -10.52
C GLU A 86 -32.26 -15.47 -10.44
N SER A 87 -31.78 -14.52 -9.62
CA SER A 87 -32.41 -13.21 -9.50
C SER A 87 -32.31 -12.39 -10.81
N ASP A 88 -33.37 -11.63 -11.06
CA ASP A 88 -33.44 -10.66 -12.15
C ASP A 88 -32.56 -9.43 -11.93
N ASN A 89 -32.01 -9.28 -10.73
CA ASN A 89 -31.18 -8.16 -10.28
C ASN A 89 -29.71 -8.33 -10.70
N ILE A 90 -28.97 -7.23 -10.68
CA ILE A 90 -27.58 -7.19 -11.12
C ILE A 90 -26.67 -7.14 -9.90
N PHE A 91 -25.87 -8.19 -9.73
CA PHE A 91 -24.85 -8.27 -8.70
C PHE A 91 -23.47 -8.11 -9.33
N ILE A 92 -22.65 -7.26 -8.74
CA ILE A 92 -21.26 -7.05 -9.14
C ILE A 92 -20.39 -7.30 -7.91
N LEU A 93 -19.57 -8.33 -7.98
CA LEU A 93 -18.59 -8.69 -6.96
C LEU A 93 -17.21 -8.23 -7.42
N LEU A 94 -16.55 -7.38 -6.63
CA LEU A 94 -15.17 -6.95 -6.83
C LEU A 94 -14.30 -7.48 -5.69
N GLU A 95 -13.34 -8.34 -6.02
CA GLU A 95 -12.43 -8.94 -5.05
C GLU A 95 -10.97 -8.80 -5.45
N GLU A 96 -10.07 -8.75 -4.48
CA GLU A 96 -8.62 -8.67 -4.74
C GLU A 96 -8.03 -10.07 -4.91
N LYS A 97 -8.18 -10.90 -3.87
CA LYS A 97 -7.70 -12.29 -3.85
C LYS A 97 -8.84 -13.22 -3.50
N VAL A 98 -8.94 -14.30 -4.27
CA VAL A 98 -10.01 -15.29 -4.15
C VAL A 98 -9.35 -16.66 -4.12
N ASP A 99 -9.72 -17.49 -3.14
CA ASP A 99 -9.20 -18.85 -3.08
C ASP A 99 -9.79 -19.73 -4.20
N LYS A 100 -9.06 -20.78 -4.60
CA LYS A 100 -9.45 -21.66 -5.71
C LYS A 100 -10.80 -22.36 -5.49
N LYS A 101 -11.20 -22.64 -4.24
CA LYS A 101 -12.48 -23.30 -3.94
C LYS A 101 -13.64 -22.33 -4.15
N THR A 102 -13.48 -21.08 -3.73
CA THR A 102 -14.45 -20.00 -3.94
C THR A 102 -14.56 -19.63 -5.41
N LEU A 103 -13.42 -19.50 -6.11
CA LEU A 103 -13.39 -19.21 -7.53
C LEU A 103 -14.15 -20.25 -8.35
N THR A 104 -13.88 -21.55 -8.14
CA THR A 104 -14.58 -22.63 -8.87
C THR A 104 -16.09 -22.71 -8.58
N LYS A 105 -16.54 -22.25 -7.40
CA LYS A 105 -17.98 -22.13 -7.10
C LYS A 105 -18.62 -20.96 -7.85
N ILE A 106 -17.96 -19.81 -7.85
CA ILE A 106 -18.44 -18.61 -8.55
C ILE A 106 -18.40 -18.83 -10.06
N GLU A 107 -17.36 -19.49 -10.58
CA GLU A 107 -17.18 -19.79 -12.01
C GLU A 107 -18.33 -20.59 -12.62
N LYS A 108 -18.91 -21.52 -11.85
CA LYS A 108 -20.03 -22.34 -12.31
C LYS A 108 -21.34 -21.56 -12.44
N CYS A 109 -21.43 -20.39 -11.82
CA CYS A 109 -22.69 -19.67 -11.63
C CYS A 109 -22.62 -18.24 -12.22
N ALA A 110 -21.46 -17.62 -12.28
CA ALA A 110 -21.29 -16.25 -12.74
C ALA A 110 -21.49 -16.14 -14.25
N GLN A 111 -22.23 -15.12 -14.67
CA GLN A 111 -22.54 -14.88 -16.07
C GLN A 111 -21.37 -14.24 -16.82
N LYS A 112 -20.53 -13.46 -16.10
CA LYS A 112 -19.34 -12.85 -16.65
C LYS A 112 -18.27 -12.75 -15.58
N ILE A 113 -17.09 -13.24 -15.92
CA ILE A 113 -15.93 -13.26 -15.04
C ILE A 113 -14.82 -12.47 -15.73
N GLN A 114 -14.23 -11.53 -15.00
CA GLN A 114 -13.09 -10.75 -15.47
C GLN A 114 -11.97 -10.88 -14.46
N GLU A 115 -10.98 -11.67 -14.83
CA GLU A 115 -9.74 -11.80 -14.08
C GLU A 115 -8.76 -10.70 -14.51
N PHE A 116 -8.28 -9.95 -13.53
CA PHE A 116 -7.21 -8.97 -13.64
C PHE A 116 -5.95 -9.50 -12.94
N SER A 117 -5.54 -10.72 -13.29
CA SER A 117 -4.19 -11.25 -13.03
C SER A 117 -3.21 -10.69 -14.05
N GLY A 118 -3.17 -9.37 -14.14
CA GLY A 118 -1.98 -8.73 -14.70
C GLY A 118 -0.87 -8.97 -13.71
N VAL A 119 0.31 -9.38 -14.19
CA VAL A 119 1.57 -9.12 -13.47
C VAL A 119 1.46 -7.66 -13.06
N ILE A 120 1.17 -7.40 -11.79
CA ILE A 120 1.53 -6.13 -11.19
C ILE A 120 3.01 -6.12 -11.54
N LYS A 121 3.43 -5.26 -12.47
CA LYS A 121 4.80 -4.78 -12.44
C LYS A 121 4.85 -4.26 -11.03
N LYS A 122 5.31 -5.09 -10.07
CA LYS A 122 5.61 -4.68 -8.71
C LYS A 122 6.26 -3.36 -8.97
N GLU A 123 5.61 -2.25 -8.58
CA GLU A 123 6.30 -0.97 -8.53
C GLU A 123 7.64 -1.33 -7.94
N LYS A 124 8.72 -1.25 -8.76
CA LYS A 124 10.03 -1.87 -8.48
C LYS A 124 10.19 -1.75 -6.98
N GLU A 125 10.17 -2.87 -6.26
CA GLU A 125 10.16 -2.90 -4.80
C GLU A 125 11.10 -1.79 -4.35
N ARG A 126 10.54 -0.63 -3.92
CA ARG A 126 11.24 0.67 -3.99
C ARG A 126 12.62 0.43 -3.43
N ALA A 127 13.66 0.67 -4.22
CA ALA A 127 14.99 0.17 -3.93
C ALA A 127 15.31 0.50 -2.49
N LYS A 128 15.38 -0.53 -1.63
CA LYS A 128 15.58 -0.34 -0.20
C LYS A 128 16.94 0.35 -0.07
N PRO A 129 17.02 1.59 0.43
CA PRO A 129 18.23 2.40 0.38
C PRO A 129 19.29 1.97 1.41
N PHE A 130 19.35 0.67 1.72
CA PHE A 130 20.37 0.09 2.58
C PHE A 130 21.77 0.36 2.06
N SER A 131 21.97 0.40 0.73
CA SER A 131 23.26 0.77 0.15
C SER A 131 23.71 2.18 0.55
N LEU A 132 22.79 3.14 0.60
CA LEU A 132 23.07 4.51 1.02
C LEU A 132 23.38 4.58 2.51
N THR A 133 22.58 3.93 3.36
CA THR A 133 22.84 3.89 4.81
C THR A 133 24.14 3.16 5.15
N ASP A 134 24.49 2.14 4.37
CA ASP A 134 25.73 1.38 4.54
C ASP A 134 26.96 2.16 4.09
N ALA A 135 26.85 2.93 3.01
CA ALA A 135 27.91 3.83 2.59
C ALA A 135 28.14 4.94 3.62
N LEU A 136 27.07 5.52 4.16
CA LEU A 136 27.13 6.45 5.28
C LEU A 136 27.80 5.81 6.50
N GLY A 137 27.36 4.63 6.94
CA GLY A 137 27.93 3.94 8.10
C GLY A 137 29.40 3.56 7.95
N ARG A 138 29.84 3.22 6.73
CA ARG A 138 31.26 2.96 6.40
C ARG A 138 32.10 4.22 6.22
N ARG A 139 31.50 5.41 6.28
CA ARG A 139 32.15 6.70 5.98
C ARG A 139 32.74 6.73 4.56
N ASP A 140 32.08 6.05 3.63
CA ASP A 140 32.48 6.03 2.22
C ASP A 140 31.75 7.13 1.45
N LYS A 141 32.35 8.32 1.42
CA LYS A 141 31.82 9.52 0.76
C LYS A 141 31.49 9.29 -0.72
N LYS A 142 32.36 8.59 -1.44
CA LYS A 142 32.16 8.35 -2.89
C LYS A 142 30.97 7.45 -3.12
N SER A 143 30.89 6.34 -2.38
CA SER A 143 29.76 5.42 -2.49
C SER A 143 28.46 6.06 -1.98
N ALA A 144 28.52 6.87 -0.92
CA ALA A 144 27.34 7.53 -0.37
C ALA A 144 26.75 8.52 -1.38
N TRP A 145 27.59 9.34 -2.03
CA TRP A 145 27.14 10.25 -3.08
C TRP A 145 26.63 9.51 -4.32
N ALA A 146 27.32 8.45 -4.77
CA ALA A 146 26.89 7.68 -5.93
C ALA A 146 25.53 6.98 -5.71
N GLU A 147 25.34 6.37 -4.53
CA GLU A 147 24.06 5.76 -4.16
C GLU A 147 22.96 6.81 -3.96
N TYR A 148 23.30 8.00 -3.43
CA TYR A 148 22.37 9.12 -3.33
C TYR A 148 21.84 9.56 -4.71
N GLN A 149 22.73 9.75 -5.68
CA GLN A 149 22.36 10.09 -7.06
C GLN A 149 21.52 8.99 -7.72
N LYS A 150 21.80 7.73 -7.40
CA LYS A 150 21.04 6.59 -7.90
C LYS A 150 19.61 6.58 -7.35
N VAL A 151 19.42 6.76 -6.04
CA VAL A 151 18.08 6.76 -5.45
C VAL A 151 17.22 7.94 -5.90
N LEU A 152 17.84 9.11 -6.14
CA LEU A 152 17.16 10.25 -6.77
C LEU A 152 16.69 9.92 -8.20
N LYS A 153 17.55 9.30 -9.02
CA LYS A 153 17.19 8.85 -10.38
C LYS A 153 16.09 7.79 -10.40
N GLU A 154 16.01 6.99 -9.35
CA GLU A 154 14.94 5.99 -9.16
C GLU A 154 13.62 6.60 -8.68
N GLY A 155 13.59 7.90 -8.38
CA GLY A 155 12.40 8.67 -8.06
C GLY A 155 12.05 8.69 -6.57
N LEU A 156 12.99 8.36 -5.68
CA LEU A 156 12.79 8.58 -4.24
C LEU A 156 12.77 10.08 -3.97
N VAL A 157 11.76 10.53 -3.23
CA VAL A 157 11.65 11.94 -2.85
C VAL A 157 12.69 12.30 -1.79
N PRO A 158 13.24 13.52 -1.79
CA PRO A 158 14.27 13.95 -0.84
C PRO A 158 13.90 13.74 0.63
N GLU A 159 12.62 13.90 0.99
CA GLU A 159 12.12 13.69 2.35
C GLU A 159 12.20 12.23 2.79
N GLU A 160 11.97 11.27 1.87
CA GLU A 160 12.15 9.84 2.15
C GLU A 160 13.63 9.55 2.41
N ILE A 161 14.52 10.08 1.55
CA ILE A 161 15.97 9.90 1.69
C ILE A 161 16.48 10.51 2.99
N HIS A 162 16.02 11.73 3.33
CA HIS A 162 16.32 12.40 4.59
C HIS A 162 15.93 11.53 5.79
N GLY A 163 14.70 11.00 5.80
CA GLY A 163 14.21 10.15 6.89
C GLY A 163 15.07 8.89 7.09
N ILE A 164 15.54 8.29 6.00
CA ILE A 164 16.42 7.10 6.01
C ILE A 164 17.80 7.45 6.58
N LEU A 165 18.40 8.57 6.16
CA LEU A 165 19.68 9.03 6.67
C LEU A 165 19.59 9.37 8.17
N PHE A 166 18.52 10.06 8.58
CA PHE A 166 18.26 10.38 9.98
C PHE A 166 18.09 9.11 10.82
N TRP A 167 17.31 8.14 10.32
CA TRP A 167 17.16 6.85 10.98
C TRP A 167 18.50 6.13 11.16
N GLN A 168 19.39 6.16 10.15
CA GLN A 168 20.70 5.52 10.25
C GLN A 168 21.58 6.16 11.33
N ILE A 169 21.65 7.50 11.37
CA ILE A 169 22.42 8.22 12.39
C ILE A 169 21.83 8.00 13.79
N LYS A 170 20.49 8.03 13.93
CA LYS A 170 19.80 7.72 15.19
C LYS A 170 20.11 6.29 15.65
N THR A 171 20.05 5.32 14.73
CA THR A 171 20.39 3.92 14.99
C THR A 171 21.83 3.78 15.50
N MET A 172 22.79 4.49 14.89
CA MET A 172 24.19 4.49 15.36
C MET A 172 24.34 5.13 16.74
N LEU A 173 23.66 6.24 17.02
CA LEU A 173 23.65 6.85 18.35
C LEU A 173 23.10 5.91 19.43
N LEU A 174 21.95 5.28 19.16
CA LEU A 174 21.34 4.30 20.07
C LEU A 174 22.26 3.09 20.29
N ALA A 175 22.83 2.55 19.21
CA ALA A 175 23.80 1.46 19.32
C ALA A 175 25.04 1.88 20.12
N ASN A 176 25.48 3.14 20.02
CA ASN A 176 26.61 3.64 20.77
C ASN A 176 26.32 3.72 22.29
N SER A 177 25.14 4.20 22.67
CA SER A 177 24.72 4.38 24.07
C SER A 177 24.26 3.11 24.77
N SER A 178 23.83 2.08 24.04
CA SER A 178 23.26 0.85 24.60
C SER A 178 24.25 -0.32 24.60
N LYS A 179 24.05 -1.27 25.52
CA LYS A 179 24.85 -2.49 25.65
C LYS A 179 24.31 -3.63 24.79
N SER A 180 23.03 -3.61 24.45
CA SER A 180 22.39 -4.66 23.65
C SER A 180 21.32 -4.10 22.69
N GLY A 181 20.98 -4.87 21.66
CA GLY A 181 19.89 -4.52 20.73
C GLY A 181 18.51 -4.45 21.40
N VAL A 182 18.28 -5.27 22.44
CA VAL A 182 17.02 -5.26 23.21
C VAL A 182 16.86 -3.96 23.98
N GLU A 183 17.93 -3.44 24.57
CA GLU A 183 17.94 -2.15 25.27
C GLU A 183 17.74 -0.97 24.31
N ALA A 184 18.23 -1.09 23.08
CA ALA A 184 18.11 -0.06 22.05
C ALA A 184 16.80 -0.11 21.25
N ASP A 185 15.92 -1.10 21.52
CA ASP A 185 14.75 -1.42 20.70
C ASP A 185 15.09 -1.63 19.21
N LEU A 186 16.20 -2.32 18.95
CA LEU A 186 16.72 -2.61 17.62
C LEU A 186 16.84 -4.11 17.39
N ASN A 187 16.54 -4.53 16.15
CA ASN A 187 16.82 -5.90 15.72
C ASN A 187 18.32 -6.23 15.92
N PRO A 188 18.70 -7.42 16.42
CA PRO A 188 20.08 -7.80 16.66
C PRO A 188 21.04 -7.58 15.47
N PHE A 189 20.57 -7.81 14.24
CA PHE A 189 21.36 -7.59 13.03
C PHE A 189 21.67 -6.10 12.82
N VAL A 190 20.66 -5.25 12.96
CA VAL A 190 20.78 -3.79 12.80
C VAL A 190 21.67 -3.21 13.90
N PHE A 191 21.48 -3.66 15.15
CA PHE A 191 22.31 -3.24 16.27
C PHE A 191 23.79 -3.58 16.07
N LYS A 192 24.09 -4.84 15.69
CA LYS A 192 25.47 -5.30 15.46
C LYS A 192 26.15 -4.47 14.37
N LYS A 193 25.45 -4.25 13.26
CA LYS A 193 25.93 -3.48 12.11
C LYS A 193 26.17 -2.00 12.48
N ALA A 194 25.22 -1.39 13.19
CA ALA A 194 25.35 -0.02 13.67
C ALA A 194 26.54 0.13 14.63
N LYS A 195 26.75 -0.82 15.54
CA LYS A 195 27.89 -0.82 16.47
C LYS A 195 29.24 -0.92 15.74
N GLU A 196 29.28 -1.66 14.62
CA GLU A 196 30.46 -1.69 13.75
C GLU A 196 30.71 -0.35 13.08
N PHE A 197 29.67 0.29 12.54
CA PHE A 197 29.76 1.62 11.94
C PHE A 197 30.16 2.72 12.95
N CYS A 198 29.76 2.60 14.22
CA CYS A 198 30.18 3.54 15.27
C CYS A 198 31.71 3.60 15.44
N LYS A 199 32.48 2.61 14.97
CA LYS A 199 33.96 2.67 15.01
C LYS A 199 34.54 3.73 14.07
N ASN A 200 33.78 4.17 13.06
CA ASN A 200 34.23 5.14 12.05
C ASN A 200 33.95 6.60 12.44
N TYR A 201 33.22 6.83 13.54
CA TYR A 201 32.72 8.13 13.96
C TYR A 201 32.88 8.31 15.48
N SER A 202 33.21 9.53 15.90
CA SER A 202 33.07 9.91 17.30
C SER A 202 31.60 10.15 17.67
N GLU A 203 31.27 10.02 18.96
CA GLU A 203 29.92 10.33 19.44
C GLU A 203 29.52 11.80 19.17
N ASN A 204 30.48 12.73 19.29
CA ASN A 204 30.25 14.14 19.00
C ASN A 204 29.97 14.39 17.51
N GLU A 205 30.65 13.69 16.60
CA GLU A 205 30.34 13.73 15.16
C GLU A 205 28.91 13.24 14.90
N LEU A 206 28.52 12.09 15.46
CA LEU A 206 27.16 11.56 15.26
C LEU A 206 26.08 12.49 15.83
N LYS A 207 26.32 13.12 16.97
CA LYS A 207 25.44 14.15 17.54
C LYS A 207 25.32 15.35 16.61
N LYS A 208 26.45 15.85 16.08
CA LYS A 208 26.47 16.97 15.12
C LYS A 208 25.69 16.61 13.85
N MET A 209 25.92 15.43 13.28
CA MET A 209 25.22 14.95 12.09
C MET A 209 23.70 14.84 12.33
N SER A 210 23.30 14.32 13.50
CA SER A 210 21.89 14.27 13.90
C SER A 210 21.27 15.66 13.95
N SER A 211 21.95 16.63 14.59
CA SER A 211 21.50 18.02 14.66
C SER A 211 21.42 18.68 13.28
N GLN A 212 22.37 18.42 12.38
CA GLN A 212 22.35 18.92 11.00
C GLN A 212 21.13 18.39 10.23
N LEU A 213 20.87 17.09 10.28
CA LEU A 213 19.71 16.49 9.62
C LEU A 213 18.39 17.05 10.17
N VAL A 214 18.27 17.23 11.49
CA VAL A 214 17.08 17.87 12.09
C VAL A 214 16.93 19.31 11.59
N SER A 215 18.03 20.06 11.49
CA SER A 215 18.02 21.44 11.01
C SER A 215 17.54 21.52 9.57
N ILE A 216 18.07 20.69 8.66
CA ILE A 216 17.66 20.61 7.25
C ILE A 216 16.14 20.46 7.11
N TYR A 217 15.54 19.56 7.90
CA TYR A 217 14.09 19.35 7.88
C TYR A 217 13.29 20.59 8.30
N HIS A 218 13.70 21.24 9.39
CA HIS A 218 13.02 22.43 9.90
C HIS A 218 13.27 23.66 9.01
N ASP A 219 14.46 23.81 8.45
CA ASP A 219 14.81 24.91 7.55
C ASP A 219 14.03 24.82 6.24
N MET A 220 13.85 23.61 5.71
CA MET A 220 12.96 23.37 4.57
C MET A 220 11.52 23.81 4.88
N ARG A 221 10.97 23.38 6.04
CA ARG A 221 9.60 23.75 6.43
C ARG A 221 9.42 25.23 6.74
N ARG A 222 10.49 25.91 7.13
CA ARG A 222 10.51 27.37 7.37
C ARG A 222 10.72 28.17 6.09
N GLY A 223 11.00 27.53 4.95
CA GLY A 223 11.32 28.20 3.70
C GLY A 223 12.69 28.90 3.71
N ILE A 224 13.58 28.52 4.63
CA ILE A 224 14.98 29.01 4.67
C ILE A 224 15.82 28.27 3.65
N VAL A 225 15.51 26.98 3.46
CA VAL A 225 16.08 26.11 2.42
C VAL A 225 15.01 25.86 1.38
N GLU A 226 15.35 26.03 0.11
CA GLU A 226 14.44 25.79 -1.02
C GLU A 226 14.57 24.37 -1.58
N ASP A 227 15.74 23.74 -1.46
CA ASP A 227 16.03 22.42 -2.03
C ASP A 227 16.66 21.47 -1.00
N MET A 228 15.83 20.57 -0.45
CA MET A 228 16.27 19.52 0.46
C MET A 228 17.27 18.56 -0.19
N SER A 229 17.21 18.36 -1.50
CA SER A 229 18.13 17.47 -2.21
C SER A 229 19.55 18.00 -2.13
N LEU A 230 19.72 19.30 -2.42
CA LEU A 230 21.00 19.97 -2.34
C LEU A 230 21.59 19.94 -0.93
N GLU A 231 20.76 20.14 0.10
CA GLU A 231 21.23 20.08 1.50
C GLU A 231 21.64 18.67 1.95
N ILE A 232 20.92 17.63 1.50
CA ILE A 232 21.33 16.25 1.71
C ILE A 232 22.66 15.96 1.00
N GLU A 233 22.83 16.45 -0.22
CA GLU A 233 24.06 16.30 -0.99
C GLU A 233 25.25 16.93 -0.26
N LYS A 234 25.11 18.18 0.21
CA LYS A 234 26.12 18.87 1.03
C LYS A 234 26.45 18.07 2.28
N PHE A 235 25.42 17.61 3.00
CA PHE A 235 25.60 16.77 4.19
C PHE A 235 26.43 15.51 3.90
N LEU A 236 26.15 14.80 2.80
CA LEU A 236 26.90 13.59 2.42
C LEU A 236 28.33 13.90 1.98
N LEU A 237 28.57 15.07 1.38
CA LEU A 237 29.90 15.52 0.96
C LEU A 237 30.75 16.04 2.13
N ASP A 238 30.16 16.26 3.30
CA ASP A 238 30.85 16.72 4.52
C ASP A 238 31.26 15.60 5.48
N ILE A 239 30.87 14.34 5.23
CA ILE A 239 31.20 13.18 6.09
C ILE A 239 32.70 12.84 6.12
#